data_AF-A0A516NVX9-F1
#
_entry.id   AF-A0A516NVX9-F1
#
_cell.length_a   1.000
_cell.length_b   1.000
_cell.length_c   1.000
_cell.angle_alpha   90.00
_cell.angle_beta   90.00
_cell.angle_gamma   90.00
#
_symmetry.space_group_name_H-M   'P 1'
#
loop_
_entity.id
_entity.type
_entity.pdbx_description
1 polymer ?
#
loop_
_entity_poly.entity_id
_entity_poly.type
_entity_poly.pdbx_seq_one_letter_code
_entity_poly.pdbx_strand_id
1 'polypeptide(L)' 'MDYTLSELLAMAAHSEPDTPFTVDQAHEAMRIHRECAVYHCPRKTAAFEALIEAGRIVPDSSRRY' A
#
# COMPACT_ATOMS: atom_id res chain seq x y z
N MET A 1 -19.11 8.97 -1.68
CA MET A 1 -17.85 9.51 -1.16
C MET A 1 -17.34 10.45 -2.22
N ASP A 2 -17.53 11.73 -1.99
CA ASP A 2 -17.07 12.80 -2.87
C ASP A 2 -15.58 13.01 -2.54
N TYR A 3 -14.70 12.44 -3.36
CA TYR A 3 -13.26 12.63 -3.23
C TYR A 3 -12.83 13.85 -4.01
N THR A 4 -11.94 14.65 -3.45
CA THR A 4 -11.31 15.74 -4.20
C THR A 4 -10.33 15.18 -5.22
N LEU A 5 -10.08 15.93 -6.30
CA LEU A 5 -9.06 15.56 -7.31
C LEU A 5 -7.68 15.33 -6.67
N SER A 6 -7.33 16.13 -5.66
CA SER A 6 -6.11 16.00 -4.88
C SER A 6 -5.99 14.66 -4.16
N GLU A 7 -7.07 14.18 -3.54
CA GLU A 7 -7.09 12.88 -2.85
C GLU A 7 -6.97 11.72 -3.84
N LEU A 8 -7.70 11.79 -4.96
CA LEU A 8 -7.63 10.77 -6.00
C LEU A 8 -6.21 10.64 -6.57
N LEU A 9 -5.55 11.78 -6.83
CA LEU A 9 -4.15 11.81 -7.28
C LEU A 9 -3.20 11.20 -6.24
N ALA A 10 -3.37 11.53 -4.96
CA ALA A 10 -2.54 10.99 -3.88
C ALA A 10 -2.73 9.47 -3.71
N MET A 11 -3.95 8.96 -3.86
CA MET A 11 -4.26 7.53 -3.77
C MET A 11 -3.69 6.73 -4.96
N ALA A 12 -3.76 7.30 -6.15
CA ALA A 12 -3.21 6.71 -7.38
C ALA A 12 -1.69 6.88 -7.52
N ALA A 13 -1.06 7.74 -6.73
CA ALA A 13 0.38 7.94 -6.77
C ALA A 13 1.13 6.62 -6.48
N HIS A 14 2.24 6.41 -7.19
CA HIS A 14 3.14 5.29 -6.94
C HIS A 14 4.31 5.69 -6.04
N SER A 15 4.33 6.92 -5.55
CA SER A 15 5.36 7.43 -4.65
C SER A 15 5.19 6.90 -3.22
N GLU A 16 6.30 6.86 -2.49
CA GLU A 16 6.29 6.55 -1.05
C GLU A 16 5.37 7.53 -0.32
N PRO A 17 4.51 7.06 0.59
CA PRO A 17 3.68 7.96 1.37
C PRO A 17 4.53 8.75 2.37
N ASP A 18 4.23 10.03 2.57
CA ASP A 18 4.89 10.86 3.58
C ASP A 18 4.72 10.34 5.02
N THR A 19 3.64 9.61 5.27
CA THR A 19 3.35 8.99 6.56
C THR A 19 3.09 7.50 6.43
N PRO A 20 3.46 6.70 7.44
CA PRO A 20 3.13 5.27 7.44
C PRO A 20 1.61 5.07 7.43
N PHE A 21 1.15 4.06 6.70
CA PHE A 21 -0.27 3.77 6.58
C PHE A 21 -0.84 3.23 7.89
N THR A 22 -2.08 3.63 8.18
CA THR A 22 -2.92 2.85 9.09
C THR A 22 -3.32 1.52 8.45
N VAL A 23 -3.76 0.55 9.24
CA VAL A 23 -4.20 -0.76 8.72
C VAL A 23 -5.26 -0.61 7.64
N ASP A 24 -6.29 0.21 7.86
CA ASP A 24 -7.38 0.40 6.90
C ASP A 24 -6.89 1.01 5.58
N GLN A 25 -6.05 2.04 5.66
CA GLN A 25 -5.43 2.67 4.49
C GLN A 25 -4.51 1.71 3.73
N ALA A 26 -3.78 0.85 4.45
CA ALA A 26 -2.92 -0.16 3.83
C ALA A 26 -3.75 -1.20 3.07
N HIS A 27 -4.90 -1.63 3.62
CA HIS A 27 -5.86 -2.50 2.92
C HIS A 27 -6.44 -1.81 1.67
N GLU A 28 -6.73 -0.51 1.73
CA GLU A 28 -7.19 0.26 0.56
C GLU A 28 -6.10 0.39 -0.51
N ALA A 29 -4.88 0.77 -0.13
CA ALA A 29 -3.74 0.85 -1.04
C ALA A 29 -3.47 -0.49 -1.73
N MET A 30 -3.56 -1.62 -1.00
CA MET A 30 -3.45 -2.96 -1.58
C MET A 30 -4.53 -3.29 -2.62
N ARG A 31 -5.75 -2.78 -2.43
CA ARG A 31 -6.86 -2.94 -3.38
C ARG A 31 -6.66 -2.08 -4.62
N ILE A 32 -6.27 -0.81 -4.45
CA ILE A 32 -6.04 0.13 -5.55
C ILE A 32 -4.84 -0.31 -6.40
N HIS A 33 -3.74 -0.66 -5.74
CA HIS A 33 -2.49 -1.06 -6.40
C HIS A 33 -2.41 -2.57 -6.66
N ARG A 34 -3.56 -3.24 -6.85
CA ARG A 34 -3.62 -4.71 -7.04
C ARG A 34 -2.72 -5.16 -8.21
N GLU A 35 -2.72 -4.41 -9.30
CA GLU A 35 -1.96 -4.71 -10.53
C GLU A 35 -0.47 -4.35 -10.42
N CYS A 36 -0.07 -3.55 -9.44
CA CYS A 36 1.33 -3.22 -9.21
C CYS A 36 2.10 -4.41 -8.65
N ALA A 37 3.34 -4.61 -9.03
CA ALA A 37 4.24 -5.48 -8.29
C ALA A 37 4.61 -4.82 -6.95
N VAL A 38 4.61 -5.58 -5.84
CA VAL A 38 4.89 -5.07 -4.47
C VAL A 38 6.25 -4.38 -4.39
N TYR A 39 7.22 -4.73 -5.24
CA TYR A 39 8.56 -4.14 -5.24
C TYR A 39 8.80 -3.05 -6.30
N HIS A 40 7.80 -2.78 -7.15
CA HIS A 40 7.88 -1.76 -8.20
C HIS A 40 7.00 -0.53 -7.89
N CYS A 41 6.16 -0.62 -6.86
CA CYS A 41 5.35 0.50 -6.38
C CYS A 41 5.69 0.76 -4.90
N PRO A 42 6.51 1.79 -4.61
CA PRO A 42 6.83 2.20 -3.24
C PRO A 42 5.61 2.32 -2.32
N ARG A 43 4.49 2.81 -2.84
CA ARG A 43 3.23 2.90 -2.09
C ARG A 43 2.68 1.53 -1.69
N LYS A 44 2.78 0.54 -2.58
CA LYS A 44 2.37 -0.83 -2.29
C LYS A 44 3.34 -1.50 -1.30
N THR A 45 4.64 -1.22 -1.41
CA THR A 45 5.64 -1.67 -0.42
C THR A 45 5.29 -1.17 0.97
N ALA A 46 5.07 0.15 1.13
CA ALA A 46 4.74 0.74 2.41
C ALA A 46 3.43 0.18 3.00
N ALA A 47 2.42 -0.05 2.16
CA ALA A 47 1.19 -0.71 2.59
C ALA A 47 1.43 -2.18 3.02
N PHE A 48 2.33 -2.89 2.35
CA PHE A 48 2.68 -4.26 2.71
C PHE A 48 3.38 -4.32 4.07
N GLU A 49 4.38 -3.46 4.26
CA GLU A 49 5.14 -3.36 5.50
C GLU A 49 4.24 -2.99 6.69
N ALA A 50 3.36 -1.99 6.54
CA ALA A 50 2.40 -1.62 7.57
C ALA A 50 1.49 -2.79 7.99
N LEU A 51 1.10 -3.65 7.05
CA LEU A 51 0.29 -4.84 7.35
C LEU A 51 1.11 -5.97 8.01
N ILE A 52 2.40 -6.08 7.71
CA ILE A 52 3.31 -6.98 8.41
C ILE A 52 3.51 -6.52 9.86
N GLU A 53 3.79 -5.24 10.06
CA GLU A 53 3.98 -4.65 11.40
C GLU A 53 2.72 -4.78 12.26
N ALA A 54 1.54 -4.63 11.65
CA ALA A 54 0.25 -4.85 12.32
C ALA A 54 -0.11 -6.35 12.51
N GLY A 55 0.73 -7.28 12.06
CA GLY A 55 0.52 -8.73 12.16
C GLY A 55 -0.64 -9.25 11.30
N ARG A 56 -1.07 -8.52 10.27
CA ARG A 56 -2.16 -8.89 9.35
C ARG A 56 -1.68 -9.71 8.17
N ILE A 57 -0.42 -9.56 7.78
CA ILE A 57 0.23 -10.34 6.73
C ILE A 57 1.48 -10.99 7.32
N VAL A 58 1.61 -12.30 7.13
CA VAL A 58 2.88 -13.00 7.34
C VAL A 58 3.45 -13.26 5.94
N PRO A 59 4.57 -12.64 5.56
CA PRO A 59 5.16 -12.83 4.25
C PRO A 59 5.61 -14.29 4.13
N ASP A 60 5.15 -14.97 3.08
CA ASP A 60 5.61 -16.31 2.79
C ASP A 60 7.11 -16.22 2.46
N SER A 61 7.93 -16.74 3.36
CA SER A 61 9.39 -16.56 3.33
C SER A 61 10.01 -17.18 2.07
N SER A 62 9.27 -18.05 1.37
CA SER A 62 9.68 -18.69 0.12
C SER A 62 9.49 -17.82 -1.13
N ARG A 63 8.72 -16.73 -1.04
CA ARG A 63 8.41 -15.81 -2.17
C ARG A 63 9.16 -14.47 -2.10
N ARG A 64 10.31 -14.43 -1.43
CA ARG A 64 11.27 -13.31 -1.52
C ARG A 64 12.09 -13.43 -2.81
N TYR A 65 11.53 -13.09 -3.97
CA TYR A 65 12.31 -12.76 -5.15
C TYR A 65 11.50 -11.95 -6.18
#